data_AF-A0A923YI49-F1
#
_entry.id   AF-A0A923YI49-F1
#
_cell.length_a   1.000
_cell.length_b   1.000
_cell.length_c   1.000
_cell.angle_alpha   90.00
_cell.angle_beta   90.00
_cell.angle_gamma   90.00
#
_symmetry.space_group_name_H-M   'P 1'
#
loop_
_entity.id
_entity.type
_entity.pdbx_description
1 polymer ?
#
loop_
_entity_poly.entity_id
_entity_poly.type
_entity_poly.pdbx_seq_one_letter_code
_entity_poly.pdbx_strand_id
1 'polypeptide(L)' 'LPQLTHLSNKAIHAPWLASLEELKAAGIKLGVDYPRPLVQHDEARKQTLARYAVVKKVTV' A
#
# COMPACT_ATOMS: atom_id res chain seq x y z
N LEU A 1 -12.49 -3.97 -6.89
CA LEU A 1 -11.72 -5.22 -6.68
C LEU A 1 -12.63 -6.18 -5.93
N PRO A 2 -13.17 -7.22 -6.61
CA PRO A 2 -14.16 -8.11 -6.00
C PRO A 2 -13.61 -8.88 -4.79
N GLN A 3 -12.31 -9.15 -4.73
CA GLN A 3 -11.69 -9.87 -3.62
C GLN A 3 -11.61 -9.07 -2.30
N LEU A 4 -11.86 -7.75 -2.31
CA LEU A 4 -11.75 -6.88 -1.13
C LEU A 4 -13.11 -6.42 -0.58
N THR A 5 -14.23 -6.86 -1.18
CA THR A 5 -15.58 -6.35 -0.88
C THR A 5 -16.05 -6.64 0.55
N HIS A 6 -15.52 -7.69 1.16
CA HIS A 6 -15.87 -8.11 2.52
C HIS A 6 -15.07 -7.39 3.61
N LEU A 7 -14.09 -6.55 3.24
CA LEU A 7 -13.36 -5.73 4.20
C LEU A 7 -14.15 -4.49 4.59
N SER A 8 -13.89 -4.00 5.81
CA SER A 8 -14.44 -2.72 6.26
C SER A 8 -13.91 -1.56 5.40
N ASN A 9 -14.69 -0.47 5.32
CA ASN A 9 -14.26 0.76 4.63
C ASN A 9 -12.92 1.32 5.14
N LYS A 10 -12.57 1.03 6.40
CA LYS A 10 -11.30 1.43 6.99
C LYS A 10 -10.13 0.58 6.47
N ALA A 11 -10.36 -0.71 6.24
CA ALA A 11 -9.34 -1.67 5.84
C ALA A 11 -9.18 -1.80 4.31
N ILE A 12 -10.21 -1.48 3.52
CA ILE A 12 -10.23 -1.75 2.07
C ILE A 12 -9.08 -1.07 1.29
N HIS A 13 -8.60 0.09 1.75
CA HIS A 13 -7.51 0.83 1.11
C HIS A 13 -6.11 0.37 1.53
N ALA A 14 -6.00 -0.30 2.67
CA ALA A 14 -4.74 -0.80 3.20
C ALA A 14 -4.96 -2.19 3.85
N PRO A 15 -5.35 -3.21 3.06
CA PRO A 15 -5.65 -4.55 3.58
C PRO A 15 -4.45 -5.19 4.27
N TRP A 16 -3.22 -4.80 3.93
CA TRP A 16 -2.00 -5.25 4.61
C TRP A 16 -1.82 -4.70 6.03
N LEU A 17 -2.58 -3.69 6.44
CA LEU A 17 -2.62 -3.16 7.81
C LEU A 17 -3.81 -3.68 8.61
N ALA A 18 -4.72 -4.42 7.98
CA ALA A 18 -5.87 -5.00 8.65
C ALA A 18 -5.45 -6.08 9.66
N SER A 19 -6.26 -6.27 10.71
CA SER A 19 -6.01 -7.34 11.67
C SER A 19 -6.15 -8.72 11.04
N LEU A 20 -5.47 -9.73 11.62
CA LEU A 20 -5.60 -11.11 11.15
C LEU A 20 -7.04 -11.62 11.23
N GLU A 21 -7.83 -11.14 12.19
CA GLU A 21 -9.24 -11.51 12.35
C GLU A 21 -10.10 -10.92 11.23
N GLU A 22 -9.91 -9.64 10.89
CA GLU A 22 -10.60 -9.00 9.75
C GLU A 22 -10.26 -9.67 8.43
N LEU A 23 -8.98 -10.01 8.20
CA LEU A 23 -8.54 -10.71 6.99
C LEU A 23 -9.15 -12.11 6.88
N LYS A 24 -9.22 -12.85 8.00
CA LYS A 24 -9.86 -14.17 8.05
C LYS A 24 -11.37 -14.06 7.81
N ALA A 25 -12.04 -13.10 8.44
CA ALA A 25 -13.47 -12.86 8.27
C ALA A 25 -13.82 -12.47 6.81
N ALA A 26 -12.92 -11.73 6.14
CA ALA A 26 -13.06 -11.39 4.73
C ALA A 26 -12.56 -12.49 3.77
N GLY A 27 -11.98 -13.58 4.28
CA GLY A 27 -11.47 -14.69 3.48
C GLY A 27 -10.21 -14.38 2.65
N ILE A 28 -9.40 -13.39 3.06
CA ILE A 28 -8.26 -12.89 2.29
C ILE A 28 -6.94 -13.39 2.88
N LYS A 29 -6.07 -13.99 2.05
CA LYS A 29 -4.67 -14.27 2.39
C LYS A 29 -3.73 -13.34 1.63
N LEU A 30 -2.98 -12.53 2.38
CA LEU A 30 -1.97 -11.65 1.82
C LEU A 30 -0.82 -12.45 1.20
N GLY A 31 -0.48 -12.15 -0.05
CA GLY A 31 0.50 -12.85 -0.87
C GLY A 31 -0.08 -13.95 -1.77
N VAL A 32 -1.36 -14.29 -1.60
CA VAL A 32 -2.06 -15.27 -2.45
C VAL A 32 -3.26 -14.61 -3.12
N ASP A 33 -4.25 -14.18 -2.33
CA ASP A 33 -5.49 -13.58 -2.82
C ASP A 33 -5.34 -12.08 -3.07
N TYR A 34 -4.44 -11.44 -2.31
CA TYR A 34 -4.08 -10.03 -2.50
C TYR A 34 -2.62 -9.79 -2.16
N PRO A 35 -1.84 -9.06 -2.98
CA PRO A 35 -0.40 -8.89 -2.74
C PRO A 35 -0.11 -8.05 -1.50
N ARG A 36 1.08 -8.25 -0.93
CA ARG A 36 1.65 -7.30 0.03
C ARG A 36 2.13 -6.03 -0.71
N PRO A 37 2.20 -4.88 -0.03
CA PRO A 37 2.72 -3.65 -0.64
C PRO A 37 4.12 -3.91 -1.20
N LEU A 38 4.30 -3.54 -2.46
CA LEU A 38 5.58 -3.71 -3.19
C LEU A 38 6.65 -2.76 -2.65
N VAL A 39 6.24 -1.59 -2.17
CA VAL A 39 7.13 -0.56 -1.62
C VAL A 39 6.53 0.02 -0.35
N GLN A 40 7.38 0.43 0.57
CA GLN A 40 7.00 1.29 1.69
C GLN A 40 6.81 2.72 1.17
N HIS A 41 5.56 3.19 1.11
CA HIS A 41 5.21 4.43 0.41
C HIS A 41 5.93 5.65 0.98
N ASP A 42 6.08 5.75 2.30
CA ASP A 42 6.83 6.82 2.96
C ASP A 42 8.29 6.90 2.52
N GLU A 43 8.97 5.76 2.46
CA GLU A 43 10.37 5.70 2.02
C GLU A 43 10.50 5.99 0.53
N ALA A 44 9.63 5.38 -0.29
CA ALA A 44 9.61 5.60 -1.73
C ALA A 44 9.38 7.08 -2.07
N ARG A 45 8.49 7.76 -1.34
CA ARG A 45 8.24 9.19 -1.46
C ARG A 45 9.49 9.99 -1.13
N LYS A 46 10.15 9.73 0.00
CA LYS A 46 11.37 10.44 0.41
C LYS A 46 12.48 10.29 -0.62
N GLN A 47 12.70 9.07 -1.11
CA GLN A 47 13.71 8.80 -2.15
C GLN A 47 13.41 9.53 -3.45
N THR A 48 12.14 9.52 -3.88
CA THR A 48 11.69 10.24 -5.08
C THR A 48 11.93 11.74 -4.95
N LEU A 49 11.55 12.34 -3.83
CA LEU A 49 11.72 13.77 -3.59
C LEU A 49 13.20 14.18 -3.56
N ALA A 50 14.07 13.36 -2.94
CA ALA A 50 15.51 13.60 -2.92
C ALA A 50 16.11 13.62 -4.34
N ARG A 51 15.72 12.65 -5.18
CA ARG A 51 16.17 12.58 -6.59
C ARG A 51 15.64 13.74 -7.42
N TYR A 52 14.35 14.07 -7.28
CA TYR A 52 13.75 15.17 -8.02
C TYR A 52 14.34 16.54 -7.65
N ALA A 53 14.68 16.75 -6.38
CA ALA A 53 15.30 18.00 -5.91
C ALA A 53 16.63 18.32 -6.61
N VAL A 54 17.38 17.30 -7.08
CA VAL A 54 18.61 17.50 -7.85
C VAL A 54 18.29 18.17 -9.18
N VAL A 55 17.35 17.61 -9.95
CA VAL A 55 17.01 18.13 -11.28
C VAL A 55 16.30 19.49 -11.18
N LYS A 56 15.41 19.68 -10.21
CA LYS A 56 14.71 20.95 -9.98
C LYS A 56 15.66 22.12 -9.70
N LYS A 57 16.78 21.88 -9.01
CA LYS A 57 17.78 22.93 -8.73
C LYS A 57 18.65 23.28 -9.94
N VAL A 58 18.73 22.40 -10.93
CA VAL A 58 19.58 22.55 -12.13
C VAL A 58 18.84 23.24 -13.27
N THR A 59 17.54 23.50 -13.13
CA THR A 59 16.78 24.30 -14.09
C THR A 59 17.20 25.77 -13.97
N VAL A 60 18.02 26.22 -14.92
CA VAL A 60 18.35 27.63 -15.24
C VAL A 60 17.12 28.34 -15.79
#